data_AF-A0A507B6V2-F1
#
_entry.id   AF-A0A507B6V2-F1
#
_cell.length_a   1.000
_cell.length_b   1.000
_cell.length_c   1.000
_cell.angle_alpha   90.00
_cell.angle_beta   90.00
_cell.angle_gamma   90.00
#
_symmetry.space_group_name_H-M   'P 1'
#
loop_
_entity.id
_entity.type
_entity.pdbx_description
1 polymer ?
#
loop_
_entity_poly.entity_id
_entity_poly.type
_entity_poly.pdbx_seq_one_letter_code
_entity_poly.pdbx_strand_id
1 'polypeptide(L)'
;MHSANGYQATRLQVISTEDGGPPTVIYGSASTVKDVWAEYRHGIDGQPSIQSLDAAWGPRWRPEPRGRTWYSRRKIIWDKIKELIYDGLSEEAAVAEIEGLRGGRSMNWLMNILQNDRKEVKASWRAAAAAATAAKETNGAVLTQANEQAS
;
A
#
# COMPACT_ATOMS: atom_id res chain seq x y z
N MET A 1 -31.93 11.92 8.76
CA MET A 1 -32.25 10.47 8.77
C MET A 1 -31.57 9.84 7.57
N HIS A 2 -30.32 9.37 7.71
CA HIS A 2 -29.66 8.60 6.65
C HIS A 2 -29.73 7.14 7.05
N SER A 3 -30.59 6.38 6.38
CA SER A 3 -30.69 4.93 6.52
C SER A 3 -29.34 4.30 6.22
N ALA A 4 -28.67 3.82 7.26
CA ALA A 4 -27.52 2.93 7.14
C ALA A 4 -28.03 1.60 6.60
N ASN A 5 -27.93 1.42 5.28
CA ASN A 5 -28.11 0.12 4.64
C ASN A 5 -27.03 -0.80 5.21
N GLY A 6 -27.44 -1.63 6.18
CA GLY A 6 -26.57 -2.46 7.01
C GLY A 6 -25.95 -3.62 6.24
N TYR A 7 -25.01 -3.32 5.34
CA TYR A 7 -23.96 -4.29 5.03
C TYR A 7 -22.99 -4.27 6.21
N GLN A 8 -23.17 -5.22 7.14
CA GLN A 8 -22.15 -5.50 8.15
C GLN A 8 -20.83 -5.73 7.42
N ALA A 9 -19.90 -4.77 7.53
CA ALA A 9 -18.56 -4.93 7.03
C ALA A 9 -17.98 -6.16 7.72
N THR A 10 -17.88 -7.28 6.99
CA THR A 10 -17.32 -8.49 7.58
C THR A 10 -15.87 -8.19 7.89
N ARG A 11 -15.40 -8.40 9.11
CA ARG A 11 -14.03 -8.09 9.52
C ARG A 11 -13.10 -9.27 9.22
N LEU A 12 -11.79 -9.04 9.21
CA LEU A 12 -10.82 -10.13 9.19
C LEU A 12 -11.02 -11.02 10.43
N GLN A 13 -11.18 -12.33 10.24
CA GLN A 13 -11.20 -13.29 11.35
C GLN A 13 -10.05 -14.27 11.19
N VAL A 14 -9.29 -14.47 12.25
CA VAL A 14 -8.13 -15.35 12.33
C VAL A 14 -8.49 -16.51 13.24
N ILE A 15 -8.57 -17.69 12.66
CA ILE A 15 -8.86 -18.94 13.36
C ILE A 15 -7.53 -19.67 13.54
N SER A 16 -7.03 -19.67 14.76
CA SER A 16 -5.81 -20.40 15.11
C SER A 16 -5.97 -21.89 14.82
N THR A 17 -4.89 -22.53 14.38
CA THR A 17 -4.86 -23.99 14.22
C THR A 17 -4.23 -24.62 15.46
N GLU A 18 -4.84 -25.69 15.97
CA GLU A 18 -4.38 -26.40 17.18
C GLU A 18 -2.97 -27.00 16.99
N ASP A 19 -2.60 -27.34 15.77
CA ASP A 19 -1.33 -28.03 15.44
C ASP A 19 -0.12 -27.09 15.33
N GLY A 20 -0.25 -25.82 15.74
CA GLY A 20 0.81 -24.81 15.59
C GLY A 20 1.11 -24.47 14.12
N GLY A 21 0.17 -24.72 13.22
CA GLY A 21 0.23 -24.36 11.82
C GLY A 21 -0.25 -22.92 11.55
N PRO A 22 -0.12 -22.43 10.30
CA PRO A 22 -0.63 -21.12 9.92
C PRO A 22 -2.14 -21.03 10.20
N PRO A 23 -2.64 -19.88 10.67
CA PRO A 23 -4.05 -19.73 10.97
C PRO A 23 -4.90 -19.78 9.70
N THR A 24 -6.14 -20.22 9.83
CA THR A 24 -7.16 -20.07 8.79
C THR A 24 -7.75 -18.68 8.89
N VAL A 25 -7.86 -17.99 7.75
CA VAL A 25 -8.32 -16.59 7.73
C VAL A 25 -9.59 -16.42 6.90
N ILE A 26 -10.59 -15.79 7.50
CA ILE A 26 -11.81 -15.37 6.82
C ILE A 26 -11.65 -13.89 6.45
N TYR A 27 -11.65 -13.63 5.14
CA TYR A 27 -11.40 -12.30 4.59
C TYR A 27 -12.62 -11.41 4.62
N GLY A 28 -12.50 -10.34 5.38
CA GLY A 28 -13.49 -9.30 5.50
C GLY A 28 -13.56 -8.28 4.36
N SER A 29 -14.65 -7.50 4.33
CA SER A 29 -14.74 -6.21 3.63
C SER A 29 -14.55 -5.09 4.66
N ALA A 30 -13.70 -4.10 4.34
CA ALA A 30 -13.55 -2.92 5.17
C ALA A 30 -14.24 -1.74 4.49
N SER A 31 -15.04 -1.00 5.25
CA SER A 31 -15.86 0.10 4.72
C SER A 31 -15.16 1.44 4.76
N THR A 32 -14.17 1.61 5.66
CA THR A 32 -13.43 2.86 5.86
C THR A 32 -11.93 2.63 5.86
N VAL A 33 -11.16 3.68 5.53
CA VAL A 33 -9.69 3.65 5.61
C VAL A 33 -9.23 3.43 7.05
N LYS A 34 -9.96 4.00 8.02
CA LYS A 34 -9.71 3.79 9.45
C LYS A 34 -9.77 2.32 9.83
N ASP A 35 -10.80 1.59 9.38
CA ASP A 35 -10.92 0.15 9.65
C ASP A 35 -9.77 -0.62 8.99
N VAL A 36 -9.46 -0.33 7.71
CA VAL A 36 -8.35 -0.97 6.99
C VAL A 36 -7.02 -0.78 7.71
N TRP A 37 -6.79 0.40 8.29
CA TRP A 37 -5.58 0.70 9.03
C TRP A 37 -5.57 0.04 10.42
N ALA A 38 -6.69 0.08 11.15
CA ALA A 38 -6.82 -0.58 12.45
C ALA A 38 -6.61 -2.10 12.34
N GLU A 39 -7.19 -2.76 11.33
CA GLU A 39 -6.93 -4.17 11.02
C GLU A 39 -5.43 -4.45 10.86
N TYR A 40 -4.70 -3.54 10.21
CA TYR A 40 -3.29 -3.71 9.95
C TYR A 40 -2.41 -3.49 11.18
N ARG A 41 -2.63 -2.39 11.89
CA ARG A 41 -1.73 -1.92 12.95
C ARG A 41 -2.08 -2.49 14.32
N HIS A 42 -3.36 -2.44 14.68
CA HIS A 42 -3.83 -2.71 16.04
C HIS A 42 -4.51 -4.07 16.17
N GLY A 43 -5.05 -4.59 15.08
CA GLY A 43 -6.02 -5.69 15.13
C GLY A 43 -7.41 -5.15 15.50
N ILE A 44 -8.42 -6.00 15.37
CA ILE A 44 -9.82 -5.64 15.66
C ILE A 44 -10.46 -6.79 16.45
N ASP A 45 -11.30 -6.46 17.44
CA ASP A 45 -12.07 -7.44 18.23
C ASP A 45 -11.22 -8.55 18.87
N GLY A 46 -10.03 -8.20 19.37
CA GLY A 46 -9.09 -9.15 19.98
C GLY A 46 -8.38 -10.07 18.98
N GLN A 47 -8.61 -9.88 17.68
CA GLN A 47 -7.85 -10.55 16.64
C GLN A 47 -6.45 -9.94 16.51
N PRO A 48 -5.44 -10.74 16.15
CA PRO A 48 -4.09 -10.23 15.92
C PRO A 48 -4.08 -9.23 14.76
N SER A 49 -3.18 -8.24 14.84
CA SER A 49 -2.99 -7.29 13.74
C SER A 49 -2.39 -7.98 12.52
N ILE A 50 -2.69 -7.51 11.31
CA ILE A 50 -2.08 -8.07 10.10
C ILE A 50 -0.57 -7.92 10.12
N GLN A 51 -0.06 -6.84 10.72
CA GLN A 51 1.38 -6.67 10.94
C GLN A 51 1.97 -7.82 11.77
N SER A 52 1.31 -8.21 12.86
CA SER A 52 1.74 -9.34 13.69
C SER A 52 1.63 -10.68 12.96
N LEU A 53 0.57 -10.89 12.16
CA LEU A 53 0.40 -12.09 11.34
C LEU A 53 1.50 -12.23 10.28
N ASP A 54 1.85 -11.13 9.61
CA ASP A 54 2.91 -11.12 8.60
C ASP A 54 4.28 -11.35 9.23
N ALA A 55 4.52 -10.85 10.45
CA ALA A 55 5.74 -11.12 11.20
C ALA A 55 5.85 -12.60 11.64
N ALA A 56 4.74 -13.20 12.10
CA ALA A 56 4.73 -14.58 12.59
C ALA A 56 4.77 -15.64 11.48
N TRP A 57 4.02 -15.41 10.39
CA TRP A 57 3.77 -16.44 9.38
C TRP A 57 4.18 -16.04 7.95
N GLY A 58 4.49 -14.77 7.71
CA GLY A 58 4.77 -14.25 6.37
C GLY A 58 3.65 -14.61 5.38
N PRO A 59 3.94 -15.02 4.14
CA PRO A 59 2.92 -15.42 3.17
C PRO A 59 2.08 -16.65 3.57
N ARG A 60 2.51 -17.44 4.57
CA ARG A 60 1.89 -18.74 4.89
C ARG A 60 0.49 -18.62 5.49
N TRP A 61 0.14 -17.51 6.12
CA TRP A 61 -1.23 -17.27 6.63
C TRP A 61 -2.23 -16.90 5.52
N ARG A 62 -1.76 -16.69 4.29
CA ARG A 62 -2.56 -16.32 3.11
C ARG A 62 -2.24 -17.19 1.89
N PRO A 63 -2.36 -18.53 1.99
CA PRO A 63 -1.90 -19.43 0.94
C PRO A 63 -2.75 -19.34 -0.33
N GLU A 64 -4.05 -19.07 -0.24
CA GLU A 64 -4.96 -19.03 -1.38
C GLU A 64 -4.88 -17.75 -2.24
N PRO A 65 -5.20 -17.84 -3.56
CA PRO A 65 -5.21 -16.68 -4.46
C PRO A 65 -6.13 -15.53 -4.00
N ARG A 66 -7.26 -15.86 -3.37
CA ARG A 66 -8.19 -14.87 -2.80
C ARG A 66 -7.52 -14.04 -1.71
N GLY A 67 -6.77 -14.68 -0.80
CA GLY A 67 -6.03 -14.02 0.26
C GLY A 67 -4.92 -13.11 -0.25
N ARG A 68 -4.16 -13.58 -1.25
CA ARG A 68 -3.12 -12.77 -1.90
C ARG A 68 -3.69 -11.52 -2.56
N THR A 69 -4.85 -11.65 -3.22
CA THR A 69 -5.56 -10.52 -3.84
C THR A 69 -6.09 -9.55 -2.80
N TRP A 70 -6.70 -10.07 -1.73
CA TRP A 70 -7.21 -9.29 -0.60
C TRP A 70 -6.10 -8.47 0.08
N TYR A 71 -4.95 -9.10 0.34
CA TYR A 71 -3.78 -8.46 0.95
C TYR A 71 -3.20 -7.40 0.03
N SER A 72 -2.93 -7.73 -1.24
CA SER A 72 -2.34 -6.79 -2.21
C SER A 72 -3.16 -5.51 -2.38
N ARG A 73 -4.49 -5.66 -2.40
CA ARG A 73 -5.44 -4.55 -2.51
C ARG A 73 -5.35 -3.58 -1.32
N ARG A 74 -5.29 -4.10 -0.09
CA ARG A 74 -5.19 -3.29 1.14
C ARG A 74 -3.79 -2.75 1.40
N LYS A 75 -2.76 -3.48 0.99
CA LYS A 75 -1.37 -3.07 1.11
C LYS A 75 -1.10 -1.70 0.47
N ILE A 76 -1.80 -1.39 -0.61
CA ILE A 76 -1.69 -0.08 -1.28
C ILE A 76 -2.09 1.06 -0.35
N ILE A 77 -3.13 0.86 0.46
CA ILE A 77 -3.59 1.84 1.45
C ILE A 77 -2.59 1.90 2.60
N TRP A 78 -2.20 0.74 3.15
CA TRP A 78 -1.25 0.68 4.26
C TRP A 78 0.09 1.33 3.94
N ASP A 79 0.69 1.07 2.76
CA ASP A 79 1.97 1.73 2.48
C ASP A 79 1.82 3.22 2.22
N LYS A 80 0.68 3.71 1.73
CA LYS A 80 0.48 5.16 1.60
C LYS A 80 0.34 5.82 2.98
N ILE A 81 -0.36 5.18 3.93
CA ILE A 81 -0.43 5.68 5.32
C ILE A 81 0.97 5.69 5.94
N LYS A 82 1.75 4.62 5.77
CA LYS A 82 3.13 4.55 6.29
C LYS A 82 4.03 5.61 5.68
N GLU A 83 3.87 5.92 4.40
CA GLU A 83 4.59 6.99 3.70
C GLU A 83 4.26 8.35 4.33
N LEU A 84 2.97 8.68 4.50
CA LEU A 84 2.55 9.92 5.16
C LEU A 84 3.07 10.03 6.61
N ILE A 85 3.06 8.93 7.36
CA ILE A 85 3.62 8.89 8.72
C ILE A 85 5.13 9.12 8.70
N TYR A 86 5.83 8.51 7.73
CA TYR A 86 7.27 8.72 7.55
C TYR A 86 7.59 10.18 7.20
N ASP A 87 6.72 10.83 6.43
CA ASP A 87 6.81 12.25 6.08
C ASP A 87 6.43 13.19 7.24
N GLY A 88 6.08 12.65 8.41
CA GLY A 88 5.89 13.40 9.66
C GLY A 88 4.44 13.64 10.06
N LEU A 89 3.46 13.06 9.35
CA LEU A 89 2.07 13.13 9.80
C LEU A 89 1.83 12.16 10.97
N SER A 90 0.92 12.53 11.87
CA SER A 90 0.40 11.56 12.85
C SER A 90 -0.41 10.47 12.15
N GLU A 91 -0.59 9.35 12.85
CA GLU A 91 -1.38 8.23 12.35
C GLU A 91 -2.82 8.66 12.00
N GLU A 92 -3.45 9.43 12.89
CA GLU A 92 -4.81 9.92 12.70
C GLU A 92 -4.90 10.89 11.52
N ALA A 93 -3.90 11.77 11.36
CA ALA A 93 -3.85 12.71 10.26
C ALA A 93 -3.65 12.00 8.92
N ALA A 94 -2.75 11.01 8.86
CA ALA A 94 -2.50 10.22 7.67
C ALA A 94 -3.75 9.41 7.24
N VAL A 95 -4.47 8.81 8.19
CA VAL A 95 -5.75 8.13 7.92
C VAL A 95 -6.80 9.11 7.42
N ALA A 96 -6.93 10.28 8.07
CA ALA A 96 -7.90 11.30 7.68
C ALA A 96 -7.62 11.87 6.29
N GLU A 97 -6.36 12.06 5.93
CA GLU A 97 -5.93 12.53 4.61
C GLU A 97 -6.39 11.55 3.51
N ILE A 98 -6.13 10.26 3.69
CA ILE A 98 -6.52 9.24 2.70
C ILE A 98 -8.05 9.06 2.64
N GLU A 99 -8.75 9.13 3.77
CA GLU A 99 -10.22 9.12 3.79
C GLU A 99 -10.80 10.38 3.10
N GLY A 100 -10.14 11.53 3.27
CA GLY A 100 -10.43 12.78 2.57
C GLY A 100 -10.26 12.65 1.06
N LEU A 101 -9.15 12.06 0.60
CA LEU A 101 -8.91 11.73 -0.81
C LEU A 101 -10.02 10.84 -1.38
N ARG A 102 -10.51 9.87 -0.60
CA ARG A 102 -11.64 9.01 -1.01
C ARG A 102 -12.90 9.84 -1.26
N GLY A 103 -13.15 10.88 -0.45
CA GLY A 103 -14.28 11.80 -0.63
C GLY A 103 -15.62 11.09 -0.72
N GLY A 104 -15.82 10.02 0.07
CA GLY A 104 -17.03 9.19 0.07
C GLY A 104 -17.16 8.19 -1.09
N ARG A 105 -16.22 8.14 -2.05
CA ARG A 105 -16.22 7.17 -3.16
C ARG A 105 -15.86 5.76 -2.69
N SER A 106 -16.05 4.74 -3.53
CA SER A 106 -15.79 3.35 -3.11
C SER A 106 -14.31 3.10 -2.75
N MET A 107 -14.06 2.11 -1.89
CA MET A 107 -12.70 1.66 -1.59
C MET A 107 -11.95 1.22 -2.86
N ASN A 108 -12.66 0.64 -3.83
CA ASN A 108 -12.07 0.25 -5.11
C ASN A 108 -11.60 1.45 -5.95
N TRP A 109 -12.34 2.55 -5.90
CA TRP A 109 -11.89 3.80 -6.52
C TRP A 109 -10.61 4.31 -5.84
N LEU A 110 -10.57 4.34 -4.51
CA LEU A 110 -9.38 4.74 -3.76
C LEU A 110 -8.17 3.85 -4.10
N MET A 111 -8.37 2.53 -4.17
CA MET A 111 -7.29 1.61 -4.55
C MET A 111 -6.76 1.90 -5.95
N ASN A 112 -7.63 2.18 -6.93
CA ASN A 112 -7.21 2.47 -8.29
C ASN A 112 -6.43 3.78 -8.40
N ILE A 113 -6.87 4.85 -7.72
CA ILE A 113 -6.16 6.13 -7.79
C ILE A 113 -4.79 6.05 -7.10
N LEU A 114 -4.68 5.36 -5.96
CA LEU A 114 -3.39 5.13 -5.29
C LEU A 114 -2.45 4.23 -6.11
N GLN A 115 -2.98 3.26 -6.87
CA GLN A 115 -2.16 2.47 -7.78
C GLN A 115 -1.63 3.30 -8.94
N ASN A 116 -2.44 4.20 -9.48
CA ASN A 116 -2.03 5.06 -10.59
C ASN A 116 -0.99 6.07 -10.12
N ASP A 117 -1.19 6.70 -8.96
CA ASP A 117 -0.20 7.59 -8.31
C ASP A 117 1.17 6.90 -8.17
N ARG A 118 1.20 5.67 -7.63
CA ARG A 118 2.44 4.88 -7.54
C ARG A 118 3.10 4.61 -8.90
N LYS A 119 2.30 4.38 -9.95
CA LYS A 119 2.82 4.14 -11.30
C LYS A 119 3.40 5.42 -11.89
N GLU A 120 2.73 6.55 -11.69
CA GLU A 120 3.16 7.87 -12.15
C GLU A 120 4.46 8.30 -11.46
N VAL A 121 4.52 8.18 -10.13
CA VAL A 121 5.75 8.39 -9.36
C VAL A 121 6.88 7.48 -9.87
N LYS A 122 6.62 6.18 -10.05
CA LYS A 122 7.62 5.26 -10.59
C LYS A 122 8.06 5.63 -12.02
N ALA A 123 7.15 6.14 -12.85
CA ALA A 123 7.47 6.60 -14.19
C ALA A 123 8.34 7.86 -14.16
N SER A 124 8.06 8.82 -13.26
CA SER A 124 8.87 10.03 -13.11
C SER A 124 10.30 9.71 -12.65
N TRP A 125 10.47 8.81 -11.68
CA TRP A 125 11.79 8.33 -11.26
C TRP A 125 12.57 7.67 -12.41
N ARG A 126 11.90 6.86 -13.24
CA ARG A 126 12.53 6.25 -14.41
C ARG A 126 12.92 7.27 -15.48
N ALA A 127 12.06 8.24 -15.73
CA ALA A 127 12.35 9.32 -16.67
C ALA A 127 13.54 10.16 -16.19
N ALA A 128 13.57 10.52 -14.90
CA ALA A 128 14.68 11.24 -14.30
C ALA A 128 16.00 10.44 -14.36
N ALA A 129 15.95 9.13 -14.11
CA ALA A 129 17.12 8.26 -14.24
C ALA A 129 17.63 8.16 -15.69
N ALA A 130 16.72 8.05 -16.67
CA ALA A 130 17.08 8.03 -18.09
C ALA A 130 17.70 9.36 -18.53
N ALA A 131 17.12 10.49 -18.09
CA ALA A 131 17.68 11.82 -18.35
C ALA A 131 19.08 12.00 -17.74
N ALA A 132 19.30 11.46 -16.53
CA ALA A 132 20.62 11.50 -15.88
C ALA A 132 21.67 10.66 -16.64
N THR A 133 21.29 9.50 -17.20
CA THR A 133 22.18 8.70 -18.06
C THR A 133 22.50 9.43 -19.35
N ALA A 134 21.49 9.99 -20.02
CA ALA A 134 21.67 10.76 -21.25
C ALA A 134 22.60 11.97 -21.03
N ALA A 135 22.45 12.69 -19.92
CA ALA A 135 23.31 13.83 -19.57
C ALA A 135 24.79 13.42 -19.37
N LYS A 136 25.05 12.22 -18.82
CA LYS A 136 26.41 11.69 -18.68
C LYS A 136 27.02 11.34 -20.04
N GLU A 137 26.25 10.73 -20.93
CA GLU A 137 26.68 10.38 -22.30
C GLU A 137 26.96 11.64 -23.13
N THR A 138 26.09 12.65 -23.06
CA THR A 138 26.30 13.93 -23.78
C THR A 138 27.52 14.67 -23.25
N ASN A 139 27.71 14.76 -21.93
CA ASN A 139 28.90 15.41 -21.37
C ASN A 139 30.19 14.67 -21.73
N GLY A 140 30.18 13.34 -21.77
CA GLY A 140 31.31 12.55 -22.25
C GLY A 140 31.63 12.78 -23.72
N ALA A 141 30.60 12.86 -24.59
CA ALA A 141 30.78 13.11 -26.02
C ALA A 141 31.33 14.51 -26.31
N VAL A 142 30.84 15.54 -25.59
CA VAL A 142 31.33 16.93 -25.73
C VAL A 142 32.80 17.04 -25.32
N LEU A 143 33.22 16.36 -24.23
CA LEU A 143 34.62 16.35 -23.80
C LEU A 143 35.54 15.66 -24.81
N THR A 144 35.10 14.58 -25.44
CA THR A 144 35.87 13.87 -26.47
C THR A 144 36.05 14.72 -27.74
N GLN A 145 34.97 15.35 -28.23
CA GLN A 145 35.05 16.23 -29.40
C GLN A 145 35.90 17.47 -29.17
N ALA A 146 35.85 18.06 -27.97
CA ALA A 146 36.69 19.21 -27.64
C ALA A 146 38.19 18.87 -27.63
N ASN A 147 38.55 17.63 -27.27
CA ASN A 147 39.93 17.18 -27.26
C ASN A 147 40.47 16.86 -28.67
N GLU A 148 39.62 16.36 -29.57
CA GLU A 148 39.99 16.11 -30.98
C GLU A 148 40.16 17.39 -31.80
N GLN A 149 39.41 18.45 -31.52
CA GLN A 149 39.51 19.74 -32.23
C GLN A 149 40.75 20.57 -31.81
N ALA A 150 41.39 20.21 -30.70
CA ALA A 150 42.54 20.91 -30.14
C ALA A 150 43.90 20.26 -30.50
N SER A 151 43.89 19.16 -31.28
CA SER A 151 45.07 18.44 -31.79
C SER A 151 45.29 18.70 -33.27
#